data_AF-G6F3I8-F1
#
_entry.id   AF-G6F3I8-F1
#
_cell.length_a   1.000
_cell.length_b   1.000
_cell.length_c   1.000
_cell.angle_alpha   90.00
_cell.angle_beta   90.00
_cell.angle_gamma   90.00
#
_symmetry.space_group_name_H-M   'P 1'
#
loop_
_entity.id
_entity.type
_entity.pdbx_description
1 polymer ?
#
loop_
_entity_poly.entity_id
_entity_poly.type
_entity_poly.pdbx_seq_one_letter_code
_entity_poly.pdbx_strand_id
1 'polypeptide(L)'
;MYLSQIVDSITGQSALIPKIVTEDTLNIQFPDYGDKVYLLQFNQDCNITVKNVPTLQFQKLTLILQQPINGNCYPSFSNDIQWEDDKKPFVSIEARKETILEIIGFNNKLRGKKIYG
;
A
#
# COMPACT_ATOMS: atom_id res chain seq x y z
N MET A 1 4.19 -25.10 4.78
CA MET A 1 3.76 -23.74 4.40
C MET A 1 4.60 -22.78 5.22
N TYR A 2 5.67 -22.23 4.66
CA TYR A 2 6.59 -21.38 5.41
C TYR A 2 6.12 -19.93 5.29
N LEU A 3 5.71 -19.33 6.40
CA LEU A 3 5.53 -17.89 6.53
C LEU A 3 6.93 -17.27 6.54
N SER A 4 7.29 -16.58 5.47
CA SER A 4 8.52 -15.79 5.42
C SER A 4 8.34 -14.58 6.34
N GLN A 5 8.89 -14.66 7.56
CA GLN A 5 9.13 -13.48 8.40
C GLN A 5 10.52 -12.92 8.06
N ILE A 6 10.56 -11.64 7.69
CA ILE A 6 11.78 -10.85 7.80
C ILE A 6 11.80 -10.35 9.25
N VAL A 7 12.76 -10.83 10.05
CA VAL A 7 12.94 -10.43 11.44
C VAL A 7 14.06 -9.39 11.49
N ASP A 8 13.77 -8.19 11.99
CA ASP A 8 14.78 -7.20 12.36
C ASP A 8 14.80 -7.00 13.89
N SER A 9 16.00 -6.86 14.44
CA SER A 9 16.40 -7.41 15.73
C SER A 9 16.43 -6.41 16.90
N ILE A 10 16.13 -5.12 16.68
CA ILE A 10 16.36 -4.09 17.71
C ILE A 10 15.31 -2.96 17.59
N THR A 11 14.30 -2.93 18.48
CA THR A 11 13.56 -1.70 18.90
C THR A 11 12.60 -0.91 17.98
N GLY A 12 12.27 -1.28 16.74
CA GLY A 12 11.43 -0.37 15.90
C GLY A 12 10.81 -0.97 14.64
N GLN A 13 10.07 -2.07 14.76
CA GLN A 13 9.44 -2.71 13.59
C GLN A 13 8.20 -1.94 13.12
N SER A 14 8.29 -1.36 11.92
CA SER A 14 7.10 -1.12 11.10
C SER A 14 6.49 -2.48 10.78
N ALA A 15 5.46 -2.88 11.53
CA ALA A 15 4.83 -4.18 11.37
C ALA A 15 4.34 -4.34 9.92
N LEU A 16 4.81 -5.38 9.23
CA LEU A 16 4.25 -5.80 7.95
C LEU A 16 2.87 -6.40 8.21
N ILE A 17 1.83 -5.80 7.62
CA ILE A 17 0.45 -6.23 7.79
C ILE A 17 -0.01 -6.94 6.52
N PRO A 18 -0.05 -8.29 6.50
CA PRO A 18 -0.62 -9.01 5.38
C PRO A 18 -2.14 -8.88 5.37
N LYS A 19 -2.71 -8.63 4.20
CA LYS A 19 -4.14 -8.58 3.97
C LYS A 19 -4.50 -9.20 2.62
N ILE A 20 -5.41 -10.16 2.64
CA ILE A 20 -6.08 -10.66 1.44
C ILE A 20 -7.21 -9.68 1.12
N VAL A 21 -7.22 -9.15 -0.10
CA VAL A 21 -8.21 -8.17 -0.54
C VAL A 21 -9.41 -8.92 -1.10
N THR A 22 -10.51 -8.86 -0.36
CA THR A 22 -11.81 -9.46 -0.72
C THR A 22 -12.94 -8.45 -0.71
N GLU A 23 -12.62 -7.16 -0.58
CA GLU A 23 -13.59 -6.08 -0.55
C GLU A 23 -13.43 -5.15 -1.77
N ASP A 24 -14.54 -4.55 -2.23
CA ASP A 24 -14.53 -3.64 -3.39
C ASP A 24 -13.88 -2.30 -3.04
N THR A 25 -13.84 -1.94 -1.76
CA THR A 25 -13.18 -0.74 -1.27
C THR A 25 -12.35 -1.07 -0.04
N LEU A 26 -11.04 -0.93 -0.19
CA LEU A 26 -10.06 -1.16 0.86
C LEU A 26 -9.67 0.18 1.52
N ASN A 27 -9.98 0.31 2.81
CA ASN A 27 -9.51 1.45 3.61
C ASN A 27 -8.16 1.12 4.25
N ILE A 28 -7.12 1.84 3.85
CA ILE A 28 -5.81 1.82 4.48
C ILE A 28 -5.69 3.02 5.43
N GLN A 29 -5.03 2.84 6.56
CA GLN A 29 -4.88 3.88 7.57
C GLN A 29 -3.41 4.13 7.87
N PHE A 30 -3.05 5.40 7.95
CA PHE A 30 -1.78 5.83 8.52
C PHE A 30 -1.61 5.31 9.97
N PRO A 31 -0.36 5.05 10.41
CA PRO A 31 -0.10 4.73 11.81
C PRO A 31 -0.35 5.93 12.72
N ASP A 32 -0.42 5.71 14.04
CA ASP A 32 -0.44 6.84 14.98
C ASP A 32 0.95 7.51 15.06
N TYR A 33 2.02 6.76 14.78
CA TYR A 33 3.39 7.26 14.72
C TYR A 33 4.26 6.36 13.81
N GLY A 34 5.24 6.96 13.13
CA GLY A 34 6.22 6.24 12.30
C GLY A 34 5.70 5.75 10.95
N ASP A 35 6.19 4.59 10.53
CA ASP A 35 5.92 3.99 9.22
C ASP A 35 5.07 2.72 9.36
N LYS A 36 4.25 2.43 8.34
CA LYS A 36 3.44 1.21 8.31
C LYS A 36 3.50 0.56 6.94
N VAL A 37 3.63 -0.77 6.90
CA VAL A 37 3.78 -1.52 5.66
C VAL A 37 2.61 -2.48 5.50
N TYR A 38 1.90 -2.43 4.37
CA TYR A 38 0.83 -3.35 4.03
C TYR A 38 1.28 -4.27 2.89
N LEU A 39 1.08 -5.57 3.06
CA LEU A 39 1.13 -6.54 1.97
C LEU A 39 -0.30 -6.86 1.54
N LEU A 40 -0.70 -6.36 0.38
CA LEU A 40 -2.03 -6.50 -0.18
C LEU A 40 -2.03 -7.58 -1.25
N GLN A 41 -2.65 -8.72 -0.94
CA GLN A 41 -2.76 -9.86 -1.84
C GLN A 41 -4.14 -9.79 -2.51
N PHE A 42 -4.17 -9.43 -3.79
CA PHE A 42 -5.43 -9.24 -4.50
C PHE A 42 -6.08 -10.57 -4.87
N ASN A 43 -7.38 -10.67 -4.59
CA ASN A 43 -8.24 -11.74 -5.10
C ASN A 43 -9.43 -11.20 -5.91
N GLN A 44 -9.55 -9.88 -6.00
CA GLN A 44 -10.51 -9.15 -6.83
C GLN A 44 -10.05 -7.71 -7.05
N ASP A 45 -10.70 -7.01 -7.98
CA ASP A 45 -10.56 -5.57 -8.16
C ASP A 45 -10.98 -4.84 -6.87
N CYS A 46 -10.29 -3.74 -6.55
CA CYS A 46 -10.67 -2.92 -5.42
C CYS A 46 -10.28 -1.46 -5.62
N ASN A 47 -10.98 -0.57 -4.93
CA ASN A 47 -10.60 0.82 -4.78
C ASN A 47 -9.89 1.04 -3.44
N ILE A 48 -8.62 1.43 -3.49
CA ILE A 48 -7.80 1.71 -2.32
C ILE A 48 -8.00 3.18 -1.93
N THR A 49 -8.44 3.37 -0.69
CA THR A 49 -8.63 4.69 -0.09
C THR A 49 -7.76 4.82 1.15
N VAL A 50 -7.27 6.03 1.42
CA VAL A 50 -6.45 6.31 2.60
C VAL A 50 -7.27 7.10 3.60
N LYS A 51 -7.28 6.67 4.85
CA LYS A 51 -7.98 7.32 5.95
C LYS A 51 -6.98 7.78 7.02
N ASN A 52 -7.46 8.67 7.89
CA ASN A 52 -6.69 9.26 8.99
C ASN A 52 -5.41 9.94 8.49
N VAL A 53 -5.53 10.78 7.45
CA VAL A 53 -4.38 11.51 6.91
C VAL A 53 -3.77 12.39 8.01
N PRO A 54 -2.46 12.29 8.26
CA PRO A 54 -1.79 13.06 9.29
C PRO A 54 -1.92 14.57 9.07
N THR A 55 -2.18 15.28 10.17
CA THR A 55 -2.28 16.75 10.19
C THR A 55 -0.96 17.41 10.57
N LEU A 56 -0.34 16.96 11.67
CA LEU A 56 0.75 17.67 12.32
C LEU A 56 2.14 17.05 12.11
N GLN A 57 2.19 15.78 11.70
CA GLN A 57 3.45 15.05 11.56
C GLN A 57 3.53 14.32 10.23
N PHE A 58 4.74 14.20 9.70
CA PHE A 58 5.00 13.36 8.54
C PHE A 58 4.83 11.91 8.93
N GLN A 59 4.13 11.16 8.09
CA GLN A 59 4.06 9.71 8.20
C GLN A 59 4.06 9.07 6.83
N LYS A 60 4.44 7.79 6.81
CA LYS A 60 4.59 7.03 5.58
C LYS A 60 3.86 5.70 5.65
N LEU A 61 3.20 5.39 4.55
CA LEU A 61 2.66 4.08 4.24
C LEU A 61 3.46 3.48 3.10
N THR A 62 3.85 2.22 3.25
CA THR A 62 4.37 1.41 2.15
C THR A 62 3.32 0.37 1.80
N LEU A 63 2.90 0.33 0.53
CA LEU A 63 1.97 -0.67 0.02
C LEU A 63 2.71 -1.60 -0.92
N ILE A 64 2.68 -2.89 -0.62
CA ILE A 64 3.16 -3.96 -1.48
C ILE A 64 1.93 -4.63 -2.08
N LEU A 65 1.73 -4.45 -3.38
CA LEU A 65 0.59 -4.92 -4.13
C LEU A 65 0.97 -6.22 -4.84
N GLN A 66 0.33 -7.33 -4.50
CA GLN A 66 0.64 -8.64 -5.09
C GLN A 66 -0.55 -9.14 -5.92
N GLN A 67 -0.33 -9.38 -7.21
CA GLN A 67 -1.32 -10.00 -8.09
C GLN A 67 -1.63 -11.45 -7.69
N PRO A 68 -2.85 -11.95 -7.92
CA PRO A 68 -3.19 -13.34 -7.69
C PRO A 68 -2.33 -14.29 -8.54
N ILE A 69 -2.34 -15.56 -8.17
CA ILE A 69 -1.65 -16.62 -8.92
C ILE A 69 -2.32 -16.87 -10.27
N ASN A 70 -3.64 -16.67 -10.35
CA ASN A 70 -4.44 -16.86 -11.56
C ASN A 70 -5.32 -15.64 -11.77
N GLY A 71 -5.36 -15.14 -13.01
CA GLY A 71 -6.09 -13.92 -13.36
C GLY A 71 -5.35 -12.65 -12.96
N ASN A 72 -6.03 -11.52 -13.16
CA ASN A 72 -5.47 -10.19 -12.94
C ASN A 72 -6.49 -9.37 -12.13
N CYS A 73 -6.01 -8.53 -11.24
CA CYS A 73 -6.81 -7.52 -10.56
C CYS A 73 -6.36 -6.13 -10.97
N TYR A 74 -7.32 -5.21 -11.03
CA TYR A 74 -7.15 -3.82 -11.44
C TYR A 74 -7.43 -2.90 -10.23
N PRO A 75 -6.51 -2.83 -9.24
CA PRO A 75 -6.70 -1.94 -8.12
C PRO A 75 -6.68 -0.47 -8.59
N SER A 76 -7.64 0.31 -8.13
CA SER A 76 -7.67 1.76 -8.33
C SER A 76 -7.28 2.47 -7.05
N PHE A 77 -6.82 3.71 -7.20
CA PHE A 77 -6.52 4.59 -6.09
C PHE A 77 -7.46 5.79 -6.10
N SER A 78 -7.86 6.20 -4.90
CA SER A 78 -8.59 7.44 -4.67
C SER A 78 -7.86 8.66 -5.27
N ASN A 79 -8.65 9.65 -5.71
CA ASN A 79 -8.16 10.83 -6.44
C ASN A 79 -7.53 11.90 -5.52
N ASP A 80 -7.59 11.69 -4.21
CA ASP A 80 -6.97 12.55 -3.19
C ASP A 80 -5.44 12.36 -3.11
N ILE A 81 -4.91 11.25 -3.62
CA ILE A 81 -3.46 11.01 -3.68
C ILE A 81 -2.86 11.75 -4.88
N GLN A 82 -1.97 12.71 -4.59
CA GLN A 82 -1.16 13.38 -5.61
C GLN A 82 0.05 12.49 -5.93
N TRP A 83 0.07 11.89 -7.12
CA TRP A 83 1.17 11.04 -7.54
C TRP A 83 2.34 11.85 -8.09
N GLU A 84 3.57 11.38 -7.86
CA GLU A 84 4.76 11.88 -8.55
C GLU A 84 4.54 11.80 -10.08
N ASP A 85 4.99 12.82 -10.81
CA ASP A 85 4.77 13.01 -12.25
C ASP A 85 3.30 13.08 -12.70
N ASP A 86 2.36 13.34 -11.76
CA ASP A 86 0.91 13.40 -11.97
C ASP A 86 0.31 12.11 -12.61
N LYS A 87 1.04 10.99 -12.54
CA LYS A 87 0.64 9.70 -13.12
C LYS A 87 0.37 8.68 -12.02
N LYS A 88 -0.85 8.14 -12.00
CA LYS A 88 -1.18 7.01 -11.12
C LYS A 88 -0.23 5.85 -11.40
N PRO A 89 0.22 5.12 -10.36
CA PRO A 89 1.16 4.03 -10.51
C PRO A 89 0.49 2.93 -11.32
N PHE A 90 1.21 2.45 -12.33
CA PHE A 90 0.83 1.21 -12.98
C PHE A 90 1.10 0.05 -12.02
N VAL A 91 0.07 -0.76 -11.76
CA VAL A 91 0.20 -2.03 -11.05
C VAL A 91 0.28 -3.11 -12.10
N SER A 92 1.35 -3.91 -12.07
CA SER A 92 1.49 -5.01 -13.02
C SER A 92 0.29 -5.92 -12.96
N ILE A 93 -0.18 -6.37 -14.13
CA ILE A 93 -1.29 -7.32 -14.27
C ILE A 93 -0.80 -8.76 -14.40
N GLU A 94 0.52 -8.98 -14.46
CA GLU A 94 1.05 -10.34 -14.56
C GLU A 94 0.89 -11.09 -13.24
N ALA A 95 0.48 -12.35 -13.34
CA ALA A 95 0.32 -13.21 -12.18
C ALA A 95 1.58 -13.23 -11.31
N ARG A 96 1.38 -13.13 -9.99
CA ARG A 96 2.43 -13.11 -8.95
C ARG A 96 3.39 -11.92 -9.00
N LYS A 97 3.21 -10.92 -9.86
CA LYS A 97 4.05 -9.72 -9.79
C LYS A 97 3.68 -8.85 -8.60
N GLU A 98 4.71 -8.24 -8.02
CA GLU A 98 4.56 -7.20 -7.03
C GLU A 98 4.73 -5.79 -7.62
N THR A 99 3.97 -4.84 -7.09
CA THR A 99 4.20 -3.41 -7.26
C THR A 99 4.33 -2.78 -5.88
N ILE A 100 5.39 -1.98 -5.66
CA ILE A 100 5.66 -1.36 -4.37
C ILE A 100 5.46 0.15 -4.50
N LEU A 101 4.63 0.70 -3.62
CA LEU A 101 4.30 2.12 -3.56
C LEU A 101 4.62 2.68 -2.18
N GLU A 102 4.94 3.96 -2.15
CA GLU A 102 4.97 4.76 -0.92
C GLU A 102 3.91 5.86 -1.00
N ILE A 103 3.18 6.06 0.10
CA ILE A 103 2.23 7.16 0.28
C ILE A 103 2.64 7.93 1.53
N ILE A 104 2.90 9.22 1.37
CA ILE A 104 3.27 10.14 2.43
C ILE A 104 2.07 11.01 2.77
N GLY A 105 1.79 11.11 4.07
CA GLY A 105 0.73 11.95 4.62
C GLY A 105 1.30 13.07 5.47
N PHE A 106 0.92 14.31 5.16
CA PHE A 106 1.27 15.48 5.96
C PHE A 106 0.32 16.66 5.68
N ASN A 107 -0.08 17.40 6.71
CA ASN A 107 -0.97 18.56 6.59
C ASN A 107 -2.24 18.27 5.79
N ASN A 108 -2.89 17.12 6.07
CA ASN A 108 -4.08 16.63 5.35
C ASN A 108 -3.89 16.43 3.84
N LYS A 109 -2.64 16.32 3.37
CA LYS A 109 -2.31 16.05 1.98
C LYS A 109 -1.68 14.67 1.84
N LEU A 110 -1.97 14.04 0.71
CA LEU A 110 -1.43 12.74 0.32
C LEU A 110 -0.52 12.92 -0.89
N ARG A 111 0.69 12.39 -0.80
CA ARG A 111 1.62 12.28 -1.93
C ARG A 111 2.00 10.83 -2.13
N GLY A 112 1.92 10.34 -3.36
CA GLY A 112 2.23 8.96 -3.70
C GLY A 112 3.39 8.84 -4.68
N LYS A 113 4.18 7.78 -4.55
CA LYS A 113 5.28 7.45 -5.46
C LYS A 113 5.32 5.94 -5.71
N LYS A 114 5.61 5.54 -6.96
CA LYS A 114 5.97 4.16 -7.27
C LYS A 114 7.46 3.94 -7.01
N ILE A 115 7.78 2.91 -6.23
CA ILE A 115 9.15 2.53 -5.91
C ILE A 115 9.63 1.41 -6.84
N TYR A 116 8.77 0.43 -7.09
CA TYR A 116 9.10 -0.76 -7.87
C TYR A 116 7.86 -1.32 -8.56
N GLY A 117 8.08 -2.00 -9.69
CA GLY A 117 7.05 -2.62 -10.54
C GLY A 117 6.81 -1.87 -11.84
#